data_AF-A0A4S4AN21-F1
#
_entry.id   AF-A0A4S4AN21-F1
#
_cell.length_a   1.000
_cell.length_b   1.000
_cell.length_c   1.000
_cell.angle_alpha   90.00
_cell.angle_beta   90.00
_cell.angle_gamma   90.00
#
_symmetry.space_group_name_H-M   'P 1'
#
loop_
_entity.id
_entity.type
_entity.pdbx_description
1 polymer ?
#
loop_
_entity_poly.entity_id
_entity_poly.type
_entity_poly.pdbx_seq_one_letter_code
_entity_poly.pdbx_strand_id
1 'polypeptide(L)'
;MEKQNKIVGGLALIALIALVAAYFSPIWWVSLTAPNYPEDAFPDGIRIHFHFDGVYNGCRAAGKDTRMAGEIIQKDLSHEDERWNPILDAQKNVDQGAEGLDCVHEMNTINHYVGMFPIATGAPVEKPLAKFFFGFFATMIVAFALPTKRARLATLAAGFTAVAAWMLVDQFALGRLDTHVQAYMQETGTFFKEPERIQAWGDNVRLITQIVIFGLIAVMGVVVAGTAKLRRFQLLLALVPALLPFFFLVTYAAWLWFFGHNLHPWGAFTVKPFMPTVFGEGKVAQFSTYSYPYWGYALLMLIFVSLGLALLIRRKQLREHPEME
;
A
#
# COMPACT_ATOMS: atom_id res chain seq x y z
N MET A 1 -21.31 -18.19 -28.75
CA MET A 1 -20.80 -18.26 -27.36
C MET A 1 -19.28 -18.21 -27.27
N GLU A 2 -18.55 -18.94 -28.11
CA GLU A 2 -17.07 -18.96 -28.08
C GLU A 2 -16.44 -17.55 -28.20
N LYS A 3 -16.95 -16.71 -29.11
CA LYS A 3 -16.51 -15.31 -29.26
C LYS A 3 -16.61 -14.51 -27.94
N GLN A 4 -17.74 -14.60 -27.23
CA GLN A 4 -17.94 -13.89 -25.97
C GLN A 4 -17.03 -14.44 -24.86
N ASN A 5 -16.83 -15.75 -24.80
CA ASN A 5 -15.89 -16.36 -23.84
C ASN A 5 -14.44 -15.92 -24.11
N LYS A 6 -14.03 -15.79 -25.38
CA LYS A 6 -12.74 -15.22 -25.76
C LYS A 6 -12.59 -13.76 -25.34
N ILE A 7 -13.65 -12.94 -25.50
CA ILE A 7 -13.66 -11.54 -25.04
C ILE A 7 -13.52 -11.46 -23.52
N VAL A 8 -14.31 -12.25 -22.77
CA VAL A 8 -14.23 -12.29 -21.30
C VAL A 8 -12.83 -12.73 -20.85
N GLY A 9 -12.27 -13.77 -21.50
CA GLY A 9 -10.90 -14.23 -21.22
C GLY A 9 -9.85 -13.15 -21.50
N GLY A 10 -9.96 -12.42 -22.62
CA GLY A 10 -9.06 -11.32 -22.96
C GLY A 10 -9.12 -10.17 -21.95
N LEU A 11 -10.32 -9.75 -21.55
CA LEU A 11 -10.51 -8.70 -20.52
C LEU A 11 -9.98 -9.14 -19.15
N ALA A 12 -10.20 -10.41 -18.77
CA ALA A 12 -9.65 -10.97 -17.54
C ALA A 12 -8.11 -11.05 -17.59
N LEU A 13 -7.51 -11.36 -18.73
CA LEU A 13 -6.05 -11.36 -18.90
C LEU A 13 -5.47 -9.95 -18.77
N ILE A 14 -6.09 -8.95 -19.37
CA ILE A 14 -5.69 -7.53 -19.22
C ILE A 14 -5.74 -7.14 -17.73
N ALA A 15 -6.84 -7.47 -17.05
CA ALA A 15 -6.99 -7.19 -15.62
C ALA A 15 -5.95 -7.92 -14.77
N LEU A 16 -5.61 -9.17 -15.10
CA LEU A 16 -4.59 -9.94 -14.39
C LEU A 16 -3.19 -9.33 -14.55
N ILE A 17 -2.82 -8.93 -15.76
CA ILE A 17 -1.54 -8.25 -16.02
C ILE A 17 -1.49 -6.91 -15.28
N ALA A 18 -2.57 -6.13 -15.34
CA ALA A 18 -2.69 -4.87 -14.62
C ALA A 18 -2.61 -5.06 -13.11
N LEU A 19 -3.21 -6.12 -12.56
CA LEU A 19 -3.14 -6.46 -11.13
C LEU A 19 -1.69 -6.75 -10.71
N VAL A 20 -0.96 -7.57 -11.46
CA VAL A 20 0.44 -7.86 -11.15
C VAL A 20 1.29 -6.59 -11.23
N ALA A 21 1.12 -5.80 -12.29
CA ALA A 21 1.85 -4.54 -12.45
C ALA A 21 1.53 -3.52 -11.35
N ALA A 22 0.28 -3.47 -10.89
CA ALA A 22 -0.16 -2.53 -9.86
C ALA A 22 0.49 -2.80 -8.50
N TYR A 23 0.78 -4.07 -8.18
CA TYR A 23 1.45 -4.42 -6.92
C TYR A 23 2.83 -3.74 -6.79
N PHE A 24 3.59 -3.68 -7.89
CA PHE A 24 4.94 -3.11 -7.91
C PHE A 24 4.99 -1.62 -8.26
N SER A 25 3.84 -1.00 -8.55
CA SER A 25 3.76 0.39 -8.99
C SER A 25 3.34 1.30 -7.84
N PRO A 26 3.90 2.52 -7.72
CA PRO A 26 3.38 3.50 -6.79
C PRO A 26 1.93 3.84 -7.13
N ILE A 27 1.05 3.74 -6.14
CA ILE A 27 -0.40 3.90 -6.31
C ILE A 27 -0.78 5.37 -6.21
N TRP A 28 -0.23 6.03 -5.20
CA TRP A 28 -0.54 7.41 -4.83
C TRP A 28 0.73 8.10 -4.38
N TRP A 29 0.80 9.41 -4.57
CA TRP A 29 1.91 10.19 -4.02
C TRP A 29 1.36 11.34 -3.19
N VAL A 30 2.12 11.67 -2.15
CA VAL A 30 1.88 12.84 -1.32
C VAL A 30 3.17 13.64 -1.26
N SER A 31 3.05 14.97 -1.35
CA SER A 31 4.16 15.90 -1.13
C SER A 31 3.76 16.98 -0.14
N LEU A 32 4.69 17.33 0.75
CA LEU A 32 4.61 18.50 1.62
C LEU A 32 5.60 19.57 1.19
N THR A 33 5.15 20.81 1.10
CA THR A 33 6.02 21.98 0.93
C THR A 33 5.81 22.95 2.08
N ALA A 34 6.88 23.63 2.51
CA ALA A 34 6.81 24.69 3.50
C ALA A 34 8.01 25.64 3.34
N PRO A 35 7.96 26.86 3.89
CA PRO A 35 9.08 27.81 3.81
C PRO A 35 10.43 27.27 4.33
N ASN A 36 10.39 26.32 5.28
CA ASN A 36 11.56 25.68 5.86
C ASN A 36 12.18 24.58 4.97
N TYR A 37 11.48 24.15 3.91
CA TYR A 37 11.92 23.15 2.95
C TYR A 37 12.01 23.80 1.57
N PRO A 38 13.14 24.48 1.26
CA PRO A 38 13.27 25.29 0.05
C PRO A 38 13.38 24.41 -1.20
N GLU A 39 12.92 24.93 -2.34
CA GLU A 39 12.84 24.20 -3.62
C GLU A 39 14.22 23.80 -4.18
N ASP A 40 15.29 24.46 -3.77
CA ASP A 40 16.66 24.09 -4.15
C ASP A 40 17.11 22.77 -3.51
N ALA A 41 16.63 22.47 -2.30
CA ALA A 41 16.85 21.19 -1.61
C ALA A 41 15.72 20.17 -1.92
N PHE A 42 14.46 20.62 -1.91
CA PHE A 42 13.27 19.79 -2.09
C PHE A 42 12.44 20.27 -3.29
N PRO A 43 12.89 20.04 -4.54
CA PRO A 43 12.23 20.57 -5.74
C PRO A 43 10.81 20.03 -5.94
N ASP A 44 10.56 18.81 -5.49
CA ASP A 44 9.24 18.16 -5.52
C ASP A 44 8.53 18.24 -4.16
N GLY A 45 9.05 19.01 -3.20
CA GLY A 45 8.71 18.96 -1.77
C GLY A 45 9.15 17.64 -1.11
N ILE A 46 8.71 17.42 0.12
CA ILE A 46 8.91 16.17 0.86
C ILE A 46 7.94 15.14 0.30
N ARG A 47 8.39 14.45 -0.75
CA ARG A 47 7.56 13.55 -1.52
C ARG A 47 7.72 12.10 -1.05
N ILE A 48 6.58 11.45 -0.83
CA ILE A 48 6.48 10.02 -0.56
C ILE A 48 5.55 9.33 -1.55
N HIS A 49 5.79 8.04 -1.74
CA HIS A 49 5.01 7.16 -2.60
C HIS A 49 4.35 6.05 -1.80
N PHE A 50 3.03 5.93 -1.90
CA PHE A 50 2.28 4.83 -1.34
C PHE A 50 2.26 3.66 -2.32
N HIS A 51 2.73 2.51 -1.86
CA HIS A 51 2.63 1.22 -2.53
C HIS A 51 1.72 0.29 -1.70
N PHE A 52 1.38 -0.87 -2.26
CA PHE A 52 0.56 -1.85 -1.54
C PHE A 52 1.30 -2.50 -0.37
N ASP A 53 2.63 -2.56 -0.43
CA ASP A 53 3.51 -3.16 0.57
C ASP A 53 4.20 -2.14 1.49
N GLY A 54 4.13 -0.84 1.19
CA GLY A 54 4.86 0.15 1.97
C GLY A 54 4.71 1.60 1.55
N VAL A 55 5.47 2.44 2.24
CA VAL A 55 5.66 3.86 1.89
C VAL A 55 7.13 4.02 1.52
N TYR A 56 7.38 4.62 0.37
CA TYR A 56 8.71 4.73 -0.22
C TYR A 56 9.10 6.17 -0.47
N ASN A 57 10.41 6.42 -0.46
CA ASN A 57 10.97 7.73 -0.76
C ASN A 57 10.62 8.15 -2.19
N GLY A 58 10.05 9.35 -2.34
CA GLY A 58 9.73 9.96 -3.63
C GLY A 58 10.55 11.21 -3.94
N CYS A 59 11.49 11.57 -3.08
CA CYS A 59 12.35 12.70 -3.29
C CYS A 59 13.40 12.44 -4.36
N ARG A 60 13.71 13.51 -5.09
CA ARG A 60 14.80 13.55 -6.06
C ARG A 60 15.94 14.34 -5.44
N ALA A 61 17.17 13.89 -5.68
CA ALA A 61 18.35 14.64 -5.27
C ALA A 61 18.31 16.06 -5.88
N ALA A 62 18.75 17.04 -5.10
CA ALA A 62 18.91 18.42 -5.55
C ALA A 62 19.81 18.45 -6.82
N GLY A 63 19.46 19.31 -7.78
CA GLY A 63 20.21 19.45 -9.02
C GLY A 63 21.64 19.94 -8.77
N LYS A 64 22.60 19.53 -9.62
CA LYS A 64 24.03 19.88 -9.50
C LYS A 64 24.35 21.39 -9.48
N ASP A 65 23.41 22.21 -9.94
CA ASP A 65 23.54 23.68 -10.04
C ASP A 65 22.89 24.42 -8.85
N THR A 66 22.44 23.72 -7.82
CA THR A 66 21.80 24.31 -6.63
C THR A 66 22.83 24.68 -5.56
N ARG A 67 22.50 25.65 -4.70
CA ARG A 67 23.37 26.07 -3.59
C ARG A 67 23.71 24.90 -2.64
N MET A 68 22.81 23.92 -2.56
CA MET A 68 22.91 22.72 -1.72
C MET A 68 23.55 21.53 -2.46
N ALA A 69 24.00 21.68 -3.71
CA ALA A 69 24.59 20.59 -4.50
C ALA A 69 25.89 20.01 -3.89
N GLY A 70 26.53 20.74 -2.98
CA GLY A 70 27.70 20.30 -2.22
C GLY A 70 27.44 20.05 -0.73
N GLU A 71 26.17 20.03 -0.29
CA GLU A 71 25.78 19.75 1.09
C GLU A 71 24.82 18.54 1.07
N ILE A 72 25.33 17.31 1.26
CA ILE A 72 24.45 16.15 1.39
C ILE A 72 24.07 15.95 2.86
N ILE A 73 22.77 16.07 3.16
CA ILE A 73 22.20 16.34 4.49
C ILE A 73 22.12 15.10 5.42
N GLN A 74 22.31 13.87 4.94
CA GLN A 74 21.98 12.69 5.76
C GLN A 74 23.14 12.07 6.57
N LYS A 75 24.41 12.35 6.23
CA LYS A 75 25.56 11.67 6.85
C LYS A 75 26.04 12.30 8.17
N ASP A 76 25.53 13.48 8.53
CA ASP A 76 25.92 14.24 9.73
C ASP A 76 25.25 13.77 11.04
N LEU A 77 24.40 12.73 11.01
CA LEU A 77 23.67 12.20 12.16
C LEU A 77 24.29 10.94 12.78
N SER A 78 25.28 10.31 12.13
CA SER A 78 26.00 9.16 12.69
C SER A 78 27.07 9.65 13.68
N HIS A 79 27.21 9.00 14.83
CA HIS A 79 28.33 9.26 15.77
C HIS A 79 29.61 8.51 15.36
N GLU A 80 29.57 7.79 14.24
CA GLU A 80 30.65 6.93 13.77
C GLU A 80 31.57 7.66 12.78
N ASP A 81 31.08 8.74 12.15
CA ASP A 81 31.81 9.54 11.17
C ASP A 81 32.33 10.86 11.76
N GLU A 82 33.53 11.29 11.34
CA GLU A 82 34.08 12.60 11.70
C GLU A 82 33.24 13.73 11.07
N ARG A 83 32.69 14.62 11.91
CA ARG A 83 31.92 15.79 11.48
C ARG A 83 32.74 16.67 10.53
N TRP A 84 32.19 17.00 9.36
CA TRP A 84 32.89 17.79 8.34
C TRP A 84 33.27 19.19 8.86
N ASN A 85 34.53 19.59 8.65
CA ASN A 85 35.00 20.94 8.93
C ASN A 85 35.18 21.75 7.63
N PRO A 86 34.34 22.79 7.37
CA PRO A 86 34.39 23.57 6.14
C PRO A 86 35.73 24.26 5.83
N ILE A 87 36.58 24.46 6.84
CA ILE A 87 37.87 25.14 6.71
C ILE A 87 39.01 24.14 6.48
N LEU A 88 38.95 22.96 7.12
CA LEU A 88 40.03 21.97 7.10
C LEU A 88 39.82 20.88 6.04
N ASP A 89 38.56 20.58 5.70
CA ASP A 89 38.17 19.45 4.86
C ASP A 89 37.66 19.90 3.48
N ALA A 90 38.03 21.10 3.02
CA ALA A 90 37.55 21.69 1.76
C ALA A 90 37.87 20.86 0.50
N GLN A 91 38.83 19.92 0.58
CA GLN A 91 39.18 18.98 -0.49
C GLN A 91 38.76 17.53 -0.21
N LYS A 92 38.17 17.25 0.95
CA LYS A 92 37.71 15.91 1.34
C LYS A 92 36.32 15.70 0.74
N ASN A 93 36.15 14.64 -0.04
CA ASN A 93 34.82 14.22 -0.48
C ASN A 93 34.11 13.52 0.69
N VAL A 94 33.59 14.31 1.64
CA VAL A 94 32.84 13.82 2.81
C VAL A 94 31.55 13.10 2.43
N ASP A 95 31.05 13.38 1.23
CA ASP A 95 29.82 12.83 0.68
C ASP A 95 29.97 11.41 0.11
N GLN A 96 31.17 10.82 0.19
CA GLN A 96 31.42 9.48 -0.34
C GLN A 96 30.56 8.45 0.43
N GLY A 97 29.43 8.06 -0.17
CA GLY A 97 28.46 7.16 0.43
C GLY A 97 27.40 7.82 1.31
N ALA A 98 27.15 9.13 1.19
CA ALA A 98 25.98 9.75 1.80
C ALA A 98 24.69 9.26 1.10
N GLU A 99 23.72 8.81 1.89
CA GLU A 99 22.40 8.42 1.37
C GLU A 99 21.63 9.68 0.93
N GLY A 100 20.94 9.60 -0.22
CA GLY A 100 20.15 10.74 -0.74
C GLY A 100 18.96 11.07 0.15
N LEU A 101 18.37 12.27 -0.05
CA LEU A 101 17.25 12.80 0.74
C LEU A 101 16.19 11.76 1.09
N ASP A 102 16.12 11.33 2.35
CA ASP A 102 15.09 10.42 2.85
C ASP A 102 13.83 11.17 3.27
N CYS A 103 12.90 11.34 2.34
CA CYS A 103 11.64 12.03 2.60
C CYS A 103 10.63 11.21 3.39
N VAL A 104 10.84 9.90 3.59
CA VAL A 104 10.02 9.13 4.53
C VAL A 104 10.41 9.50 5.94
N HIS A 105 11.71 9.61 6.22
CA HIS A 105 12.23 10.09 7.50
C HIS A 105 11.75 11.51 7.80
N GLU A 106 11.91 12.46 6.86
CA GLU A 106 11.47 13.84 7.06
C GLU A 106 9.95 13.95 7.30
N MET A 107 9.14 13.18 6.56
CA MET A 107 7.70 13.10 6.78
C MET A 107 7.37 12.58 8.18
N ASN A 108 8.06 11.54 8.65
CA ASN A 108 7.86 10.99 9.99
C ASN A 108 8.26 11.99 11.08
N THR A 109 9.36 12.70 10.88
CA THR A 109 9.81 13.78 11.76
C THR A 109 8.75 14.87 11.88
N ILE A 110 8.21 15.35 10.76
CA ILE A 110 7.13 16.35 10.76
C ILE A 110 5.86 15.80 11.44
N ASN A 111 5.47 14.57 11.14
CA ASN A 111 4.33 13.92 11.78
C ASN A 111 4.50 13.90 13.30
N HIS A 112 5.67 13.50 13.79
CA HIS A 112 5.98 13.50 15.22
C HIS A 112 5.83 14.90 15.85
N TYR A 113 6.32 15.95 15.18
CA TYR A 113 6.18 17.34 15.67
C TYR A 113 4.73 17.80 15.85
N VAL A 114 3.79 17.29 15.04
CA VAL A 114 2.35 17.59 15.16
C VAL A 114 1.57 16.52 15.93
N GLY A 115 2.26 15.53 16.49
CA GLY A 115 1.64 14.42 17.25
C GLY A 115 1.01 13.33 16.37
N MET A 116 1.22 13.33 15.06
CA MET A 116 0.81 12.22 14.20
C MET A 116 1.74 11.01 14.34
N PHE A 117 1.21 9.83 14.07
CA PHE A 117 2.01 8.60 14.00
C PHE A 117 2.96 8.61 12.79
N PRO A 118 4.09 7.87 12.85
CA PRO A 118 4.97 7.68 11.71
C PRO A 118 4.18 7.07 10.55
N ILE A 119 4.34 7.60 9.33
CA ILE A 119 3.57 7.21 8.16
C ILE A 119 3.75 5.72 7.83
N ALA A 120 4.93 5.17 8.17
CA ALA A 120 5.26 3.76 7.98
C ALA A 120 4.42 2.81 8.86
N THR A 121 3.85 3.29 9.97
CA THR A 121 3.01 2.49 10.89
C THR A 121 1.55 2.35 10.40
N GLY A 122 1.17 3.07 9.34
CA GLY A 122 -0.17 2.98 8.76
C GLY A 122 -0.39 1.63 8.08
N ALA A 123 -1.65 1.18 8.05
CA ALA A 123 -2.03 -0.11 7.45
C ALA A 123 -1.18 -1.31 7.92
N PRO A 124 -1.01 -1.51 9.25
CA PRO A 124 -0.08 -2.50 9.81
C PRO A 124 -0.53 -3.95 9.54
N VAL A 125 -1.78 -4.17 9.12
CA VAL A 125 -2.29 -5.50 8.76
C VAL A 125 -2.31 -5.67 7.24
N GLU A 126 -2.75 -4.64 6.51
CA GLU A 126 -2.99 -4.72 5.08
C GLU A 126 -1.68 -4.76 4.28
N LYS A 127 -0.68 -3.95 4.66
CA LYS A 127 0.63 -3.93 3.98
C LYS A 127 1.34 -5.29 3.96
N PRO A 128 1.59 -5.96 5.11
CA PRO A 128 2.30 -7.25 5.09
C PRO A 128 1.48 -8.35 4.40
N LEU A 129 0.15 -8.23 4.40
CA LEU A 129 -0.74 -9.21 3.77
C LEU A 129 -1.09 -8.91 2.31
N ALA A 130 -0.70 -7.74 1.78
CA ALA A 130 -1.11 -7.28 0.46
C ALA A 130 -0.81 -8.29 -0.65
N LYS A 131 0.38 -8.91 -0.63
CA LYS A 131 0.77 -9.93 -1.62
C LYS A 131 -0.18 -11.14 -1.64
N PHE A 132 -0.76 -11.53 -0.50
CA PHE A 132 -1.74 -12.62 -0.42
C PHE A 132 -3.12 -12.18 -0.91
N PHE A 133 -3.53 -10.94 -0.64
CA PHE A 133 -4.75 -10.39 -1.22
C PHE A 133 -4.66 -10.33 -2.75
N PHE A 134 -3.51 -9.96 -3.30
CA PHE A 134 -3.26 -9.99 -4.74
C PHE A 134 -3.29 -11.42 -5.30
N GLY A 135 -2.69 -12.40 -4.62
CA GLY A 135 -2.82 -13.81 -4.99
C GLY A 135 -4.27 -14.32 -4.96
N PHE A 136 -5.04 -13.90 -3.96
CA PHE A 136 -6.47 -14.19 -3.84
C PHE A 136 -7.26 -13.60 -5.02
N PHE A 137 -7.09 -12.31 -5.32
CA PHE A 137 -7.76 -11.66 -6.45
C PHE A 137 -7.33 -12.23 -7.80
N ALA A 138 -6.04 -12.53 -7.99
CA ALA A 138 -5.53 -13.18 -9.21
C ALA A 138 -6.21 -14.54 -9.44
N THR A 139 -6.32 -15.36 -8.38
CA THR A 139 -7.02 -16.65 -8.44
C THR A 139 -8.49 -16.48 -8.86
N MET A 140 -9.18 -15.47 -8.31
CA MET A 140 -10.57 -15.17 -8.68
C MET A 140 -10.70 -14.73 -10.14
N ILE A 141 -9.80 -13.88 -10.64
CA ILE A 141 -9.80 -13.41 -12.03
C ILE A 141 -9.57 -14.58 -13.00
N VAL A 142 -8.60 -15.44 -12.73
CA VAL A 142 -8.32 -16.62 -13.56
C VAL A 142 -9.53 -17.56 -13.56
N ALA A 143 -10.11 -17.84 -12.40
CA ALA A 143 -11.30 -18.68 -12.29
C ALA A 143 -12.51 -18.10 -13.03
N PHE A 144 -12.69 -16.78 -13.00
CA PHE A 144 -13.77 -16.09 -13.72
C PHE A 144 -13.63 -16.20 -15.25
N ALA A 145 -12.40 -16.18 -15.75
CA ALA A 145 -12.12 -16.33 -17.19
C ALA A 145 -12.54 -17.70 -17.73
N LEU A 146 -12.54 -18.73 -16.88
CA LEU A 146 -12.82 -20.11 -17.28
C LEU A 146 -14.32 -20.35 -17.54
N PRO A 147 -14.68 -20.96 -18.69
CA PRO A 147 -16.07 -21.13 -19.07
C PRO A 147 -16.78 -22.25 -18.30
N THR A 148 -16.10 -23.34 -17.97
CA THR A 148 -16.71 -24.52 -17.35
C THR A 148 -16.63 -24.47 -15.83
N LYS A 149 -17.70 -24.93 -15.16
CA LYS A 149 -17.78 -24.98 -13.70
C LYS A 149 -16.67 -25.83 -13.09
N ARG A 150 -16.38 -27.00 -13.68
CA ARG A 150 -15.33 -27.92 -13.19
C ARG A 150 -13.94 -27.26 -13.23
N ALA A 151 -13.58 -26.61 -14.33
CA ALA A 151 -12.29 -25.92 -14.43
C ALA A 151 -12.20 -24.75 -13.45
N ARG A 152 -13.27 -23.95 -13.34
CA ARG A 152 -13.35 -22.85 -12.37
C ARG A 152 -13.14 -23.32 -10.93
N LEU A 153 -13.84 -24.38 -10.51
CA LEU A 153 -13.70 -24.93 -9.16
C LEU A 153 -12.31 -25.52 -8.92
N ALA A 154 -11.75 -26.23 -9.90
CA ALA A 154 -10.39 -26.75 -9.81
C ALA A 154 -9.35 -25.62 -9.65
N THR A 155 -9.48 -24.55 -10.43
CA THR A 155 -8.60 -23.37 -10.33
C THR A 155 -8.76 -22.64 -9.00
N LEU A 156 -9.98 -22.44 -8.51
CA LEU A 156 -10.20 -21.83 -7.19
C LEU A 156 -9.58 -22.68 -6.07
N ALA A 157 -9.83 -24.00 -6.09
CA ALA A 157 -9.28 -24.90 -5.08
C ALA A 157 -7.75 -24.92 -5.10
N ALA A 158 -7.14 -25.07 -6.28
CA ALA A 158 -5.69 -25.09 -6.41
C ALA A 158 -5.05 -23.74 -6.04
N GLY A 159 -5.58 -22.64 -6.58
CA GLY A 159 -5.03 -21.30 -6.34
C GLY A 159 -5.19 -20.85 -4.89
N PHE A 160 -6.36 -21.06 -4.27
CA PHE A 160 -6.54 -20.70 -2.86
C PHE A 160 -5.75 -21.60 -1.92
N THR A 161 -5.57 -22.89 -2.24
CA THR A 161 -4.68 -23.75 -1.46
C THR A 161 -3.24 -23.24 -1.55
N ALA A 162 -2.78 -22.86 -2.73
CA ALA A 162 -1.44 -22.30 -2.92
C ALA A 162 -1.26 -20.98 -2.16
N VAL A 163 -2.23 -20.06 -2.24
CA VAL A 163 -2.17 -18.77 -1.52
C VAL A 163 -2.23 -18.99 -0.01
N ALA A 164 -3.10 -19.87 0.49
CA ALA A 164 -3.20 -20.18 1.90
C ALA A 164 -1.92 -20.85 2.43
N ALA A 165 -1.36 -21.81 1.71
CA ALA A 165 -0.10 -22.44 2.07
C ALA A 165 1.05 -21.43 2.09
N TRP A 166 1.15 -20.59 1.05
CA TRP A 166 2.16 -19.52 1.00
C TRP A 166 2.00 -18.55 2.17
N MET A 167 0.79 -18.12 2.48
CA MET A 167 0.48 -17.22 3.60
C MET A 167 0.87 -17.83 4.95
N LEU A 168 0.52 -19.09 5.20
CA LEU A 168 0.85 -19.76 6.46
C LEU A 168 2.36 -19.98 6.61
N VAL A 169 3.05 -20.37 5.55
CA VAL A 169 4.51 -20.56 5.56
C VAL A 169 5.22 -19.22 5.77
N ASP A 170 4.86 -18.19 5.01
CA ASP A 170 5.49 -16.87 5.10
C ASP A 170 5.27 -16.22 6.48
N GLN A 171 4.03 -16.23 6.98
CA GLN A 171 3.69 -15.51 8.20
C GLN A 171 4.16 -16.24 9.47
N PHE A 172 4.00 -17.57 9.52
CA PHE A 172 4.29 -18.35 10.73
C PHE A 172 5.59 -19.14 10.63
N ALA A 173 5.80 -19.91 9.56
CA ALA A 173 6.99 -20.78 9.47
C ALA A 173 8.29 -19.97 9.23
N LEU A 174 8.22 -18.86 8.48
CA LEU A 174 9.33 -17.94 8.26
C LEU A 174 9.35 -16.78 9.27
N GLY A 175 8.42 -16.73 10.23
CA GLY A 175 8.37 -15.72 11.29
C GLY A 175 8.13 -14.28 10.81
N ARG A 176 7.63 -14.06 9.58
CA ARG A 176 7.46 -12.70 9.04
C ARG A 176 6.45 -11.87 9.81
N LEU A 177 5.45 -12.50 10.42
CA LEU A 177 4.51 -11.79 11.31
C LEU A 177 5.23 -11.22 12.52
N ASP A 178 6.09 -12.02 13.16
CA ASP A 178 6.84 -11.59 14.34
C ASP A 178 7.78 -10.44 14.00
N THR A 179 8.55 -10.59 12.93
CA THR A 179 9.46 -9.55 12.45
C THR A 179 8.72 -8.25 12.13
N HIS A 180 7.54 -8.34 11.51
CA HIS A 180 6.74 -7.16 11.19
C HIS A 180 6.18 -6.47 12.45
N VAL A 181 5.68 -7.23 13.42
CA VAL A 181 5.20 -6.68 14.70
C VAL A 181 6.33 -5.98 15.45
N GLN A 182 7.53 -6.58 15.48
CA GLN A 182 8.70 -5.95 16.10
C GLN A 182 9.11 -4.66 15.37
N ALA A 183 9.14 -4.67 14.03
CA ALA A 183 9.43 -3.47 13.25
C ALA A 183 8.39 -2.37 13.48
N TYR A 184 7.10 -2.72 13.54
CA TYR A 184 6.02 -1.78 13.88
C TYR A 184 6.21 -1.15 15.27
N MET A 185 6.55 -1.96 16.27
CA MET A 185 6.80 -1.50 17.64
C MET A 185 8.06 -0.63 17.71
N GLN A 186 9.13 -1.01 17.02
CA GLN A 186 10.37 -0.24 16.96
C GLN A 186 10.16 1.11 16.29
N GLU A 187 9.51 1.14 15.14
CA GLU A 187 9.17 2.38 14.42
C GLU A 187 8.36 3.32 15.32
N THR A 188 7.35 2.79 16.00
CA THR A 188 6.53 3.57 16.93
C THR A 188 7.34 4.06 18.14
N GLY A 189 8.22 3.21 18.67
CA GLY A 189 9.07 3.50 19.83
C GLY A 189 10.18 4.53 19.58
N THR A 190 10.60 4.70 18.32
CA THR A 190 11.52 5.78 17.92
C THR A 190 10.92 7.16 18.20
N PHE A 191 9.60 7.30 18.04
CA PHE A 191 8.90 8.59 18.16
C PHE A 191 8.06 8.71 19.43
N PHE A 192 7.69 7.60 20.08
CA PHE A 192 6.87 7.60 21.30
C PHE A 192 7.54 6.83 22.44
N LYS A 193 7.69 7.47 23.59
CA LYS A 193 8.23 6.88 24.83
C LYS A 193 7.14 6.24 25.70
N GLU A 194 6.34 5.34 25.15
CA GLU A 194 5.24 4.64 25.86
C GLU A 194 5.32 3.12 25.70
N PRO A 195 6.28 2.43 26.36
CA PRO A 195 6.56 1.03 26.09
C PRO A 195 5.37 0.09 26.31
N GLU A 196 4.57 0.30 27.37
CA GLU A 196 3.39 -0.52 27.66
C GLU A 196 2.30 -0.39 26.59
N ARG A 197 2.05 0.84 26.09
CA ARG A 197 1.07 1.09 25.03
C ARG A 197 1.54 0.54 23.69
N ILE A 198 2.82 0.72 23.37
CA ILE A 198 3.42 0.18 22.15
C ILE A 198 3.35 -1.35 22.14
N GLN A 199 3.60 -1.99 23.28
CA GLN A 199 3.42 -3.42 23.43
C GLN A 199 1.98 -3.84 23.18
N ALA A 200 1.00 -3.17 23.79
CA ALA A 200 -0.41 -3.45 23.56
C ALA A 200 -0.82 -3.26 22.09
N TRP A 201 -0.29 -2.25 21.40
CA TRP A 201 -0.52 -2.07 19.96
C TRP A 201 0.12 -3.19 19.13
N GLY A 202 1.35 -3.61 19.45
CA GLY A 202 1.99 -4.76 18.81
C GLY A 202 1.19 -6.05 18.98
N ASP A 203 0.68 -6.30 20.19
CA ASP A 203 -0.18 -7.45 20.49
C ASP A 203 -1.50 -7.40 19.69
N ASN A 204 -2.10 -6.20 19.55
CA ASN A 204 -3.28 -6.00 18.71
C ASN A 204 -2.98 -6.24 17.23
N VAL A 205 -1.86 -5.72 16.70
CA VAL A 205 -1.45 -5.95 15.31
C VAL A 205 -1.27 -7.45 15.05
N ARG A 206 -0.61 -8.16 15.98
CA ARG A 206 -0.45 -9.62 15.92
C ARG A 206 -1.80 -10.33 15.88
N LEU A 207 -2.67 -10.05 16.85
CA LEU A 207 -3.97 -10.69 16.97
C LEU A 207 -4.85 -10.43 15.75
N ILE A 208 -4.98 -9.16 15.34
CA ILE A 208 -5.81 -8.77 14.19
C ILE A 208 -5.26 -9.39 12.92
N THR A 209 -3.94 -9.41 12.72
CA THR A 209 -3.32 -10.07 11.55
C THR A 209 -3.65 -11.56 11.52
N GLN A 210 -3.59 -12.26 12.65
CA GLN A 210 -3.99 -13.67 12.73
C GLN A 210 -5.47 -13.86 12.38
N ILE A 211 -6.36 -13.02 12.94
CA ILE A 211 -7.80 -13.05 12.63
C ILE A 211 -8.02 -12.85 11.12
N VAL A 212 -7.33 -11.90 10.49
CA VAL A 212 -7.43 -11.64 9.05
C VAL A 212 -6.89 -12.81 8.23
N ILE A 213 -5.78 -13.44 8.63
CA ILE A 213 -5.22 -14.62 7.96
C ILE A 213 -6.24 -15.78 7.96
N PHE A 214 -6.74 -16.16 9.13
CA PHE A 214 -7.70 -17.28 9.24
C PHE A 214 -9.07 -16.92 8.66
N GLY A 215 -9.48 -15.65 8.80
CA GLY A 215 -10.67 -15.11 8.17
C GLY A 215 -10.59 -15.18 6.65
N LEU A 216 -9.45 -14.84 6.06
CA LEU A 216 -9.22 -14.94 4.61
C LEU A 216 -9.30 -16.40 4.13
N ILE A 217 -8.73 -17.36 4.87
CA ILE A 217 -8.84 -18.79 4.56
C ILE A 217 -10.31 -19.25 4.61
N ALA A 218 -11.07 -18.81 5.61
CA ALA A 218 -12.50 -19.10 5.69
C ALA A 218 -13.26 -18.50 4.49
N VAL A 219 -12.96 -17.26 4.11
CA VAL A 219 -13.53 -16.60 2.93
C VAL A 219 -13.20 -17.35 1.65
N MET A 220 -11.98 -17.86 1.48
CA MET A 220 -11.61 -18.72 0.34
C MET A 220 -12.53 -19.95 0.25
N GLY A 221 -12.80 -20.62 1.38
CA GLY A 221 -13.74 -21.73 1.45
C GLY A 221 -15.17 -21.33 1.07
N VAL A 222 -15.64 -20.17 1.54
CA VAL A 222 -16.95 -19.61 1.18
C VAL A 222 -17.03 -19.29 -0.31
N VAL A 223 -15.97 -18.76 -0.92
CA VAL A 223 -15.93 -18.44 -2.35
C VAL A 223 -15.99 -19.72 -3.20
N VAL A 224 -15.27 -20.78 -2.80
CA VAL A 224 -15.33 -22.09 -3.46
C VAL A 224 -16.72 -22.69 -3.34
N ALA A 225 -17.28 -22.75 -2.13
CA ALA A 225 -18.61 -23.30 -1.87
C ALA A 225 -19.71 -22.50 -2.58
N GLY A 226 -19.62 -21.17 -2.56
CA GLY A 226 -20.54 -20.27 -3.26
C GLY A 226 -20.50 -20.49 -4.76
N THR A 227 -19.30 -20.61 -5.35
CA THR A 227 -19.13 -20.92 -6.78
C THR A 227 -19.66 -22.31 -7.14
N ALA A 228 -19.59 -23.27 -6.22
CA ALA A 228 -20.10 -24.62 -6.43
C ALA A 228 -21.63 -24.71 -6.36
N LYS A 229 -22.25 -23.98 -5.42
CA LYS A 229 -23.70 -24.04 -5.14
C LYS A 229 -24.52 -23.04 -5.96
N LEU A 230 -23.99 -21.85 -6.21
CA LEU A 230 -24.74 -20.73 -6.76
C LEU A 230 -24.16 -20.30 -8.11
N ARG A 231 -24.91 -20.53 -9.18
CA ARG A 231 -24.46 -20.20 -10.54
C ARG A 231 -24.12 -18.72 -10.74
N ARG A 232 -24.88 -17.80 -10.13
CA ARG A 232 -24.64 -16.36 -10.22
C ARG A 232 -23.45 -15.89 -9.39
N PHE A 233 -22.96 -16.72 -8.46
CA PHE A 233 -21.81 -16.39 -7.61
C PHE A 233 -20.53 -16.19 -8.41
N GLN A 234 -20.43 -16.79 -9.60
CA GLN A 234 -19.27 -16.56 -10.49
C GLN A 234 -19.10 -15.08 -10.85
N LEU A 235 -20.15 -14.25 -10.81
CA LEU A 235 -20.02 -12.81 -11.05
C LEU A 235 -19.25 -12.11 -9.93
N LEU A 236 -19.29 -12.64 -8.70
CA LEU A 236 -18.50 -12.12 -7.58
C LEU A 236 -16.99 -12.31 -7.80
N LEU A 237 -16.60 -13.35 -8.56
CA LEU A 237 -15.20 -13.60 -8.91
C LEU A 237 -14.58 -12.46 -9.73
N ALA A 238 -15.39 -11.75 -10.51
CA ALA A 238 -14.97 -10.52 -11.19
C ALA A 238 -15.27 -9.26 -10.37
N LEU A 239 -16.43 -9.21 -9.69
CA LEU A 239 -16.87 -8.01 -8.98
C LEU A 239 -15.90 -7.61 -7.87
N VAL A 240 -15.49 -8.56 -7.04
CA VAL A 240 -14.65 -8.26 -5.87
C VAL A 240 -13.29 -7.70 -6.30
N PRO A 241 -12.52 -8.34 -7.21
CA PRO A 241 -11.29 -7.73 -7.74
C PRO A 241 -11.53 -6.42 -8.50
N ALA A 242 -12.68 -6.27 -9.20
CA ALA A 242 -13.00 -5.02 -9.88
C ALA A 242 -13.08 -3.84 -8.92
N LEU A 243 -13.53 -4.07 -7.67
CA LEU A 243 -13.69 -3.02 -6.66
C LEU A 243 -12.39 -2.61 -5.95
N LEU A 244 -11.24 -3.17 -6.34
CA LEU A 244 -9.93 -2.84 -5.77
C LEU A 244 -9.59 -1.33 -5.69
N PRO A 245 -9.85 -0.46 -6.70
CA PRO A 245 -9.62 0.98 -6.54
C PRO A 245 -10.43 1.61 -5.40
N PHE A 246 -11.65 1.13 -5.16
CA PHE A 246 -12.49 1.63 -4.07
C PHE A 246 -12.01 1.13 -2.71
N PHE A 247 -11.62 -0.14 -2.60
CA PHE A 247 -11.03 -0.68 -1.38
C PHE A 247 -9.75 0.08 -1.01
N PHE A 248 -8.91 0.39 -2.00
CA PHE A 248 -7.74 1.24 -1.80
C PHE A 248 -8.12 2.62 -1.26
N LEU A 249 -9.01 3.36 -1.93
CA LEU A 249 -9.39 4.71 -1.50
C LEU A 249 -10.01 4.75 -0.10
N VAL A 250 -10.88 3.79 0.22
CA VAL A 250 -11.50 3.69 1.55
C VAL A 250 -10.43 3.44 2.61
N THR A 251 -9.53 2.48 2.36
CA THR A 251 -8.47 2.12 3.32
C THR A 251 -7.50 3.29 3.50
N TYR A 252 -7.05 3.89 2.41
CA TYR A 252 -6.17 5.06 2.39
C TYR A 252 -6.79 6.24 3.17
N ALA A 253 -8.04 6.60 2.87
CA ALA A 253 -8.72 7.68 3.56
C ALA A 253 -8.97 7.37 5.04
N ALA A 254 -9.31 6.13 5.39
CA ALA A 254 -9.52 5.72 6.78
C ALA A 254 -8.23 5.85 7.62
N TRP A 255 -7.08 5.45 7.06
CA TRP A 255 -5.79 5.60 7.74
C TRP A 255 -5.35 7.05 7.87
N LEU A 256 -5.56 7.87 6.83
CA LEU A 256 -5.31 9.31 6.93
C LEU A 256 -6.20 9.96 8.01
N TRP A 257 -7.50 9.62 8.02
CA TRP A 257 -8.42 10.09 9.05
C TRP A 257 -7.95 9.68 10.44
N PHE A 258 -7.57 8.41 10.62
CA PHE A 258 -7.07 7.88 11.88
C PHE A 258 -5.85 8.68 12.37
N PHE A 259 -4.86 8.93 11.51
CA PHE A 259 -3.68 9.71 11.88
C PHE A 259 -3.99 11.18 12.21
N GLY A 260 -4.92 11.80 11.50
CA GLY A 260 -5.31 13.19 11.78
C GLY A 260 -6.25 13.38 12.98
N HIS A 261 -6.87 12.31 13.49
CA HIS A 261 -7.82 12.37 14.61
C HIS A 261 -7.33 11.70 15.90
N ASN A 262 -6.27 10.89 15.82
CA ASN A 262 -5.65 10.23 16.98
C ASN A 262 -4.28 10.85 17.26
N LEU A 263 -4.24 12.18 17.38
CA LEU A 263 -3.02 12.93 17.61
C LEU A 263 -2.50 12.71 19.04
N HIS A 264 -1.21 12.43 19.14
CA HIS A 264 -0.51 12.28 20.40
C HIS A 264 -0.33 13.64 21.10
N PRO A 265 -0.56 13.73 22.42
CA PRO A 265 -0.38 14.98 23.18
C PRO A 265 1.07 15.47 23.31
N TRP A 266 2.05 14.75 22.75
CA TRP A 266 3.49 15.07 22.86
C TRP A 266 4.07 15.72 21.61
N GLY A 267 3.24 16.00 20.58
CA GLY A 267 3.69 16.83 19.48
C GLY A 267 4.15 18.19 20.00
N ALA A 268 5.30 18.68 19.52
CA ALA A 268 5.79 20.00 19.90
C ALA A 268 4.80 21.13 19.50
N PHE A 269 4.00 20.88 18.46
CA PHE A 269 2.92 21.76 18.02
C PHE A 269 1.57 21.08 18.22
N THR A 270 0.70 21.70 19.01
CA THR A 270 -0.68 21.24 19.14
C THR A 270 -1.49 21.72 17.94
N VAL A 271 -1.89 20.77 17.08
CA VAL A 271 -2.85 21.02 16.00
C VAL A 271 -4.21 20.44 16.36
N LYS A 272 -5.28 21.08 15.88
CA LYS A 272 -6.63 20.51 16.02
C LYS A 272 -6.75 19.26 15.16
N PRO A 273 -7.55 18.26 15.58
CA PRO A 273 -7.90 17.13 14.72
C PRO A 273 -8.32 17.59 13.34
N PHE A 274 -7.76 16.96 12.31
CA PHE A 274 -7.97 17.35 10.92
C PHE A 274 -7.98 16.12 10.01
N MET A 275 -8.47 16.29 8.79
CA MET A 275 -8.38 15.27 7.76
C MET A 275 -7.17 15.59 6.87
N PRO A 276 -6.10 14.77 6.86
CA PRO A 276 -5.04 14.92 5.88
C PRO A 276 -5.60 14.84 4.46
N THR A 277 -5.00 15.59 3.53
CA THR A 277 -5.52 15.71 2.16
C THR A 277 -5.53 14.37 1.44
N VAL A 278 -6.73 13.82 1.22
CA VAL A 278 -6.92 12.57 0.48
C VAL A 278 -6.65 12.78 -1.01
N PHE A 279 -7.13 13.88 -1.57
CA PHE A 279 -6.98 14.22 -2.99
C PHE A 279 -6.96 15.74 -3.18
N GLY A 280 -6.09 16.21 -4.06
CA GLY A 280 -5.95 17.63 -4.39
C GLY A 280 -4.93 18.34 -3.52
N GLU A 281 -5.20 19.61 -3.27
CA GLU A 281 -4.35 20.50 -2.47
C GLU A 281 -5.00 20.80 -1.14
N GLY A 282 -4.21 20.80 -0.08
CA GLY A 282 -4.65 21.22 1.25
C GLY A 282 -3.55 21.96 1.97
N LYS A 283 -3.89 22.50 3.14
CA LYS A 283 -2.96 23.25 3.98
C LYS A 283 -3.17 22.91 5.44
N VAL A 284 -2.08 22.61 6.13
CA VAL A 284 -2.06 22.35 7.56
C VAL A 284 -0.93 23.19 8.16
N ALA A 285 -1.29 24.18 8.97
CA ALA A 285 -0.36 25.19 9.45
C ALA A 285 0.42 25.86 8.29
N GLN A 286 1.75 25.76 8.29
CA GLN A 286 2.62 26.33 7.24
C GLN A 286 2.94 25.32 6.12
N PHE A 287 2.42 24.09 6.22
CA PHE A 287 2.62 23.06 5.20
C PHE A 287 1.49 23.09 4.18
N SER A 288 1.85 23.17 2.90
CA SER A 288 0.96 22.85 1.79
C SER A 288 1.12 21.37 1.45
N THR A 289 0.00 20.66 1.29
CA THR A 289 -0.04 19.23 1.00
C THR A 289 -0.63 19.01 -0.38
N TYR A 290 0.07 18.24 -1.22
CA TYR A 290 -0.38 17.81 -2.54
C TYR A 290 -0.56 16.30 -2.52
N SER A 291 -1.72 15.81 -2.96
CA SER A 291 -2.07 14.38 -2.86
C SER A 291 -2.80 13.94 -4.12
N TYR A 292 -2.19 13.07 -4.92
CA TYR A 292 -2.73 12.70 -6.23
C TYR A 292 -2.47 11.23 -6.61
N PRO A 293 -3.34 10.64 -7.44
CA PRO A 293 -3.12 9.30 -7.98
C PRO A 293 -1.84 9.24 -8.83
N TYR A 294 -1.27 8.05 -8.89
CA TYR A 294 -0.11 7.73 -9.74
C TYR A 294 -0.39 6.51 -10.63
N TRP A 295 0.65 5.96 -11.27
CA TRP A 295 0.52 4.86 -12.23
C TRP A 295 -0.16 3.61 -11.66
N GLY A 296 0.11 3.25 -10.41
CA GLY A 296 -0.55 2.13 -9.75
C GLY A 296 -2.06 2.33 -9.67
N TYR A 297 -2.55 3.52 -9.32
CA TYR A 297 -3.99 3.80 -9.29
C TYR A 297 -4.62 3.77 -10.69
N ALA A 298 -3.91 4.24 -11.72
CA ALA A 298 -4.36 4.10 -13.10
C ALA A 298 -4.53 2.62 -13.52
N LEU A 299 -3.64 1.74 -13.08
CA LEU A 299 -3.77 0.29 -13.27
C LEU A 299 -4.98 -0.27 -12.51
N LEU A 300 -5.29 0.20 -11.31
CA LEU A 300 -6.52 -0.19 -10.59
C LEU A 300 -7.79 0.21 -11.35
N MET A 301 -7.80 1.39 -11.97
CA MET A 301 -8.92 1.81 -12.83
C MET A 301 -9.03 0.95 -14.09
N LEU A 302 -7.90 0.53 -14.68
CA LEU A 302 -7.91 -0.42 -15.79
C LEU A 302 -8.50 -1.78 -15.39
N ILE A 303 -8.20 -2.28 -14.18
CA ILE A 303 -8.80 -3.50 -13.63
C ILE A 303 -10.31 -3.33 -13.50
N PHE A 304 -10.77 -2.23 -12.89
CA PHE A 304 -12.20 -1.94 -12.69
C PHE A 304 -12.98 -1.93 -14.01
N VAL A 305 -12.49 -1.20 -15.01
CA VAL A 305 -13.14 -1.10 -16.32
C VAL A 305 -13.13 -2.46 -17.04
N SER A 306 -11.97 -3.14 -17.08
CA SER A 306 -11.82 -4.42 -17.78
C SER A 306 -12.72 -5.50 -17.20
N LEU A 307 -12.71 -5.66 -15.87
CA LEU A 307 -13.55 -6.64 -15.19
C LEU A 307 -15.02 -6.23 -15.16
N GLY A 308 -15.33 -4.94 -15.08
CA GLY A 308 -16.69 -4.43 -15.18
C GLY A 308 -17.35 -4.81 -16.52
N LEU A 309 -16.65 -4.59 -17.63
CA LEU A 309 -17.11 -5.01 -18.96
C LEU A 309 -17.25 -6.54 -19.05
N ALA A 310 -16.25 -7.29 -18.56
CA ALA A 310 -16.29 -8.74 -18.59
C ALA A 310 -17.46 -9.32 -17.75
N LEU A 311 -17.74 -8.70 -16.60
CA LEU A 311 -18.86 -9.02 -15.71
C LEU A 311 -20.19 -8.77 -16.40
N LEU A 312 -20.37 -7.63 -17.08
CA LEU A 312 -21.60 -7.32 -17.80
C LEU A 312 -21.87 -8.34 -18.92
N ILE A 313 -20.83 -8.71 -19.67
CA ILE A 313 -20.94 -9.76 -20.71
C ILE A 313 -21.34 -11.09 -20.09
N ARG A 314 -20.65 -11.53 -19.03
CA ARG A 314 -20.95 -12.81 -18.36
C ARG A 314 -22.36 -12.79 -17.76
N ARG A 315 -22.79 -11.67 -17.16
CA ARG A 315 -24.14 -11.50 -16.62
C ARG A 315 -25.21 -11.68 -17.69
N LYS A 316 -25.00 -11.10 -18.89
CA LYS A 316 -25.90 -11.27 -20.03
C LYS A 316 -25.98 -12.74 -20.46
N GLN A 317 -24.84 -13.42 -20.59
CA GLN A 317 -24.80 -14.85 -20.94
C GLN A 317 -25.57 -15.74 -19.95
N LEU A 318 -25.43 -15.49 -18.64
CA LEU A 318 -26.14 -16.25 -17.62
C LEU A 318 -27.66 -16.03 -17.63
N ARG A 319 -28.12 -14.88 -18.14
CA ARG A 319 -29.55 -14.58 -18.28
C ARG A 319 -30.14 -15.22 -19.54
N GLU A 320 -29.41 -15.19 -20.65
CA GLU A 320 -29.89 -15.65 -21.96
C GLU A 320 -29.79 -17.17 -22.15
N HIS A 321 -28.91 -17.84 -21.41
CA HIS A 321 -28.69 -19.28 -21.57
C HIS A 321 -28.82 -20.03 -20.23
N PRO A 322 -30.04 -20.25 -19.71
CA PRO A 322 -30.25 -20.91 -18.43
C PRO A 322 -29.74 -22.36 -18.37
N GLU A 323 -29.59 -23.02 -19.52
CA GLU A 323 -29.07 -24.39 -19.66
C GLU A 323 -27.58 -24.56 -19.28
N MET A 324 -26.80 -23.48 -19.14
CA MET A 324 -25.35 -23.57 -18.91
C MET A 324 -24.99 -23.85 -17.44
N GLU A 325 -24.92 -25.12 -17.06
CA GLU A 325 -24.24 -25.60 -15.84
C GLU A 325 -22.74 -25.86 -16.06
#